data_AF-A0A853IRP3-F1
#
_entry.id   AF-A0A853IRP3-F1
#
_cell.length_a   1.000
_cell.length_b   1.000
_cell.length_c   1.000
_cell.angle_alpha   90.00
_cell.angle_beta   90.00
_cell.angle_gamma   90.00
#
_symmetry.space_group_name_H-M   'P 1'
#
loop_
_entity.id
_entity.type
_entity.pdbx_description
1 polymer ?
#
loop_
_entity_poly.entity_id
_entity_poly.type
_entity_poly.pdbx_seq_one_letter_code
_entity_poly.pdbx_strand_id
1 'polypeptide(L)' 'MLKMSLKDPEFQKRQADLGAVVVTDERTGREAHRRFMTQEMQRWKPVLAAAGETLD' A
#
# COMPACT_ATOMS: atom_id res chain seq x y z
N MET A 1 -13.86 -11.05 -0.52
CA MET A 1 -13.78 -10.39 -1.85
C MET A 1 -12.36 -9.91 -2.16
N LEU A 2 -11.76 -8.97 -1.42
CA LEU A 2 -10.41 -8.43 -1.70
C LEU A 2 -9.34 -9.50 -2.02
N LYS A 3 -9.09 -10.44 -1.09
CA LYS A 3 -8.04 -11.47 -1.27
C LYS A 3 -8.23 -12.36 -2.51
N MET A 4 -9.47 -12.51 -2.99
CA MET A 4 -9.76 -13.27 -4.21
C MET A 4 -9.44 -12.43 -5.45
N SER A 5 -9.88 -11.17 -5.47
CA SER A 5 -9.60 -10.24 -6.58
C SER A 5 -8.10 -10.04 -6.80
N LEU A 6 -7.29 -10.02 -5.74
CA LEU A 6 -5.84 -9.90 -5.86
C LEU A 6 -5.17 -11.08 -6.56
N LYS A 7 -5.84 -12.23 -6.64
CA LYS A 7 -5.37 -13.45 -7.33
C LYS A 7 -5.97 -13.60 -8.73
N ASP A 8 -6.91 -12.74 -9.10
CA ASP A 8 -7.58 -12.83 -10.39
C ASP A 8 -6.61 -12.40 -11.52
N PRO A 9 -6.38 -13.24 -12.54
CA PRO A 9 -5.42 -12.94 -13.61
C PRO A 9 -5.81 -11.71 -14.44
N GLU A 10 -7.10 -11.47 -14.66
CA GLU A 10 -7.58 -10.31 -15.42
C GLU A 10 -7.34 -9.03 -14.63
N PHE A 11 -7.64 -9.05 -13.33
CA PHE A 11 -7.34 -7.94 -12.41
C PHE A 11 -5.85 -7.63 -12.41
N GLN A 12 -4.98 -8.64 -12.25
CA GLN A 12 -3.53 -8.45 -12.25
C GLN A 12 -3.02 -7.87 -13.56
N LYS A 13 -3.51 -8.36 -14.70
CA LYS A 13 -3.16 -7.82 -16.01
C LYS A 13 -3.54 -6.34 -16.11
N ARG A 14 -4.76 -5.97 -15.72
CA ARG A 14 -5.23 -4.57 -15.76
C ARG A 14 -4.39 -3.65 -14.86
N GLN A 15 -3.97 -4.11 -13.69
CA GLN A 15 -3.07 -3.33 -12.82
C GLN A 15 -1.67 -3.18 -13.42
N ALA A 16 -1.14 -4.26 -14.01
CA ALA A 16 0.16 -4.21 -14.68
C ALA A 16 0.15 -3.27 -15.90
N ASP A 17 -0.93 -3.27 -16.70
CA ASP A 17 -1.12 -2.36 -17.83
C ASP A 17 -1.16 -0.88 -17.39
N LEU A 18 -1.56 -0.61 -16.14
CA LEU A 18 -1.52 0.72 -15.51
C LEU A 18 -0.18 1.04 -14.81
N GLY A 19 0.80 0.13 -14.88
CA GLY A 19 2.10 0.26 -14.20
C GLY A 19 2.06 -0.01 -12.69
N ALA A 20 0.96 -0.56 -12.17
CA ALA A 20 0.81 -0.90 -10.76
C ALA A 20 1.32 -2.32 -10.44
N VAL A 21 1.83 -2.49 -9.23
CA VAL A 21 2.22 -3.80 -8.68
C VAL A 21 1.17 -4.26 -7.68
N VAL A 22 0.57 -5.43 -7.93
CA VAL A 22 -0.43 -6.01 -7.04
C VAL A 22 0.24 -6.55 -5.79
N VAL A 23 -0.30 -6.21 -4.61
CA VAL A 23 0.25 -6.67 -3.32
C VAL A 23 -0.03 -8.16 -3.12
N THR A 24 1.02 -8.94 -2.85
CA THR A 24 0.95 -10.40 -2.67
C THR A 24 1.38 -10.87 -1.28
N ASP A 25 1.88 -9.96 -0.45
CA ASP A 25 2.39 -10.24 0.89
C ASP A 25 1.30 -10.13 1.99
N GLU A 26 1.73 -10.19 3.25
CA GLU A 26 0.85 -10.14 4.42
C GLU A 26 0.02 -8.86 4.54
N ARG A 27 0.40 -7.77 3.86
CA ARG A 27 -0.35 -6.49 3.82
C ARG A 27 -1.75 -6.62 3.21
N THR A 28 -2.08 -7.77 2.60
CA THR A 28 -3.46 -8.11 2.23
C THR A 28 -4.38 -8.33 3.44
N GLY A 29 -3.82 -8.48 4.65
CA GLY A 29 -4.53 -8.57 5.91
C GLY A 29 -4.63 -7.22 6.62
N ARG A 30 -5.73 -7.01 7.36
CA ARG A 30 -6.00 -5.77 8.11
C ARG A 30 -4.87 -5.38 9.07
N GLU A 31 -4.36 -6.36 9.81
CA GLU A 31 -3.42 -6.15 10.91
C GLU A 31 -2.04 -5.75 10.38
N ALA A 32 -1.50 -6.52 9.44
CA ALA A 32 -0.27 -6.18 8.72
C ALA A 32 -0.39 -4.88 7.92
N HIS A 33 -1.53 -4.61 7.27
CA HIS A 33 -1.75 -3.33 6.58
C HIS A 33 -1.69 -2.15 7.55
N ARG A 34 -2.31 -2.26 8.72
CA ARG A 34 -2.26 -1.21 9.75
C ARG A 34 -0.83 -0.98 10.24
N ARG A 35 -0.06 -2.05 10.48
CA ARG A 35 1.36 -1.92 10.87
C ARG A 35 2.18 -1.21 9.80
N PHE A 36 2.01 -1.60 8.53
CA PHE A 36 2.66 -0.96 7.38
C PHE A 36 2.34 0.53 7.32
N MET A 37 1.06 0.91 7.43
CA MET A 37 0.66 2.33 7.43
C MET A 37 1.31 3.12 8.56
N THR A 38 1.30 2.60 9.80
CA THR A 38 1.95 3.28 10.94
C THR A 38 3.46 3.45 10.72
N GLN A 39 4.13 2.44 10.16
CA GLN A 39 5.56 2.51 9.85
C GLN A 39 5.86 3.54 8.75
N GLU A 40 5.05 3.57 7.69
CA GLU A 40 5.18 4.56 6.62
C GLU A 40 4.96 5.98 7.14
N MET A 41 3.95 6.21 7.99
CA MET A 41 3.74 7.52 8.63
C MET A 41 4.97 7.97 9.42
N GLN A 42 5.55 7.08 10.23
CA GLN A 42 6.76 7.40 10.99
C GLN A 42 7.96 7.69 10.08
N ARG A 43 8.10 6.94 8.98
CA ARG A 43 9.17 7.12 7.99
C ARG A 43 9.08 8.46 7.27
N TRP A 44 7.87 8.88 6.89
CA TRP A 44 7.68 10.11 6.10
C TRP A 44 7.56 11.37 6.96
N LYS A 45 7.14 11.26 8.22
CA LYS A 45 7.02 12.41 9.14
C LYS A 45 8.25 13.34 9.18
N PRO A 46 9.51 12.87 9.31
CA PRO A 46 10.66 13.77 9.31
C PRO A 46 10.92 14.41 7.93
N VAL A 47 10.63 13.72 6.84
CA VAL A 47 10.79 14.25 5.47
C VAL A 47 9.81 15.39 5.23
N LEU A 48 8.55 15.21 5.64
CA LEU A 48 7.54 16.25 5.51
C LEU A 48 7.78 17.43 6.45
N ALA A 49 8.23 17.17 7.69
CA ALA A 49 8.61 18.25 8.60
C ALA A 49 9.74 19.12 8.03
N ALA A 50 10.70 18.52 7.32
CA ALA A 50 11.75 19.26 6.61
C ALA A 50 11.20 20.05 5.40
N ALA A 51 10.12 19.61 4.80
CA ALA A 51 9.43 20.30 3.69
C ALA A 51 8.40 21.34 4.17
N GLY A 52 8.10 21.41 5.48
CA GLY A 52 7.08 22.30 6.03
C GLY A 52 5.63 21.82 5.85
N GLU A 53 5.42 20.56 5.50
CA GLU A 53 4.11 19.93 5.22
C GLU A 53 3.64 19.05 6.39
N THR A 54 2.33 18.82 6.54
CA THR A 54 1.76 17.93 7.58
C THR A 54 1.13 16.66 7.02
N LEU A 55 1.21 15.59 7.81
CA LEU A 55 0.55 14.31 7.57
C LEU A 55 -0.47 14.10 8.69
N ASP A 56 -1.76 14.23 8.37
CA ASP A 56 -2.89 14.03 9.28
C ASP A 56 -3.61 12.69 9.04
#